data_AF-A0A0F9PHY5-F1
#
_entry.id   AF-A0A0F9PHY5-F1
#
_cell.length_a   1.000
_cell.length_b   1.000
_cell.length_c   1.000
_cell.angle_alpha   90.00
_cell.angle_beta   90.00
_cell.angle_gamma   90.00
#
_symmetry.space_group_name_H-M   'P 1'
#
loop_
_entity.id
_entity.type
_entity.pdbx_description
1 polymer ?
#
loop_
_entity_poly.entity_id
_entity_poly.type
_entity_poly.pdbx_seq_one_letter_code
_entity_poly.pdbx_strand_id
1 'polypeptide(L)'
;MAIGWLEALMENEHITVEHALNGGEFKIPTTNYRADGYCKETNTVYEFYGDAFHGNPKIFGRSDRCHPYNRKVTAQTLLARARRRAERIRSLGFNLVEMWESDWTL
;
A
#
# COMPACT_ATOMS: atom_id res chain seq x y z
N MET A 1 -0.76 -3.79 -11.35
CA MET A 1 -0.58 -3.75 -9.88
C MET A 1 0.23 -2.52 -9.53
N ALA A 2 -0.06 -1.91 -8.37
CA ALA A 2 0.46 -0.63 -7.84
C ALA A 2 0.60 0.49 -8.88
N ILE A 3 1.66 0.46 -9.69
CA ILE A 3 1.93 1.40 -10.79
C ILE A 3 0.69 1.63 -11.66
N GLY A 4 0.03 0.57 -12.14
CA GLY A 4 -1.15 0.74 -13.01
C GLY A 4 -2.31 1.48 -12.33
N TRP A 5 -2.47 1.32 -11.01
CA TRP A 5 -3.45 2.08 -10.24
C TRP A 5 -3.00 3.54 -10.06
N LEU A 6 -1.72 3.77 -9.79
CA LEU A 6 -1.15 5.11 -9.61
C LEU A 6 -1.18 5.94 -10.90
N GLU A 7 -0.86 5.35 -12.05
CA GLU A 7 -0.94 6.02 -13.35
C GLU A 7 -2.38 6.43 -13.68
N ALA A 8 -3.34 5.53 -13.47
CA ALA A 8 -4.77 5.85 -13.65
C ALA A 8 -5.24 6.94 -12.67
N LEU A 9 -4.76 6.91 -11.42
CA LEU A 9 -5.03 7.95 -10.42
C LEU A 9 -4.47 9.31 -10.87
N MET A 10 -3.22 9.34 -11.32
CA MET A 10 -2.56 10.56 -11.81
C MET A 10 -3.31 11.18 -12.99
N GLU A 11 -3.75 10.35 -13.94
CA GLU A 11 -4.53 10.80 -15.11
C GLU A 11 -5.90 11.36 -14.69
N ASN A 12 -6.63 10.64 -13.84
CA ASN A 12 -7.99 11.03 -13.45
C ASN A 12 -8.02 12.27 -12.56
N GLU A 13 -7.13 12.33 -11.57
CA GLU A 13 -7.10 13.41 -10.58
C GLU A 13 -6.20 14.58 -11.01
N HIS A 14 -5.48 14.45 -12.12
CA HIS A 14 -4.53 15.44 -12.63
C HIS A 14 -3.46 15.82 -11.59
N ILE A 15 -3.00 14.83 -10.83
CA ILE A 15 -1.96 14.96 -9.80
C ILE A 15 -0.65 14.32 -10.25
N THR A 16 0.46 14.73 -9.63
CA THR A 16 1.75 14.05 -9.80
C THR A 16 2.03 13.17 -8.59
N VAL A 17 2.29 11.88 -8.84
CA VAL A 17 2.67 10.90 -7.82
C VAL A 17 4.03 10.32 -8.17
N GLU A 18 5.00 10.48 -7.28
CA GLU A 18 6.30 9.81 -7.35
C GLU A 18 6.14 8.34 -6.97
N HIS A 19 6.62 7.43 -7.82
CA HIS A 19 6.60 5.98 -7.65
C HIS A 19 7.80 5.32 -8.34
N ALA A 20 7.90 3.99 -8.22
CA ALA A 20 9.06 3.21 -8.64
C ALA A 20 9.56 3.49 -10.08
N LEU A 21 8.67 3.80 -11.03
CA LEU A 21 9.02 4.09 -12.43
C LEU A 21 9.26 5.57 -12.79
N ASN A 22 9.00 6.54 -11.91
CA ASN A 22 9.02 7.97 -12.27
C ASN A 22 9.67 8.87 -11.18
N GLY A 23 10.80 8.44 -10.63
CA GLY A 23 11.52 9.15 -9.55
C GLY A 23 11.96 8.22 -8.42
N GLY A 24 11.44 6.99 -8.42
CA GLY A 24 11.73 5.96 -7.43
C GLY A 24 10.74 5.97 -6.28
N GLU A 25 10.81 4.95 -5.43
CA GLU A 25 9.90 4.88 -4.28
C GLU A 25 10.28 5.90 -3.20
N PHE A 26 9.30 6.67 -2.75
CA PHE A 26 9.47 7.65 -1.69
C PHE A 26 9.82 6.95 -0.37
N LYS A 27 10.98 7.30 0.20
CA LYS A 27 11.37 6.84 1.53
C LYS A 27 10.68 7.67 2.60
N ILE A 28 9.82 7.02 3.37
CA ILE A 28 9.08 7.68 4.46
C ILE A 28 10.08 8.07 5.57
N PRO A 29 10.23 9.37 5.91
CA PRO A 29 11.22 9.84 6.87
C PRO A 29 11.15 9.13 8.22
N THR A 30 12.30 8.95 8.87
CA THR A 30 12.42 8.27 10.18
C THR A 30 12.03 6.78 10.18
N THR A 31 11.81 6.18 9.02
CA THR A 31 11.49 4.75 8.87
C THR A 31 12.36 4.09 7.79
N ASN A 32 12.24 2.77 7.70
CA ASN A 32 12.77 1.98 6.57
C ASN A 32 11.69 1.71 5.50
N TYR A 33 10.55 2.39 5.56
CA TYR A 33 9.45 2.19 4.64
C TYR A 33 9.69 2.93 3.33
N ARG A 34 9.31 2.28 2.23
CA ARG A 34 9.22 2.83 0.89
C ARG A 34 7.76 2.75 0.44
N ALA A 35 7.16 3.88 0.12
CA ALA A 35 5.77 3.96 -0.34
C ALA A 35 5.66 3.52 -1.81
N ASP A 36 4.51 2.95 -2.18
CA ASP A 36 4.21 2.64 -3.58
C ASP A 36 4.09 3.93 -4.40
N GLY A 37 3.43 4.95 -3.83
CA GLY A 37 3.29 6.27 -4.41
C GLY A 37 3.33 7.41 -3.38
N TYR A 38 3.83 8.57 -3.77
CA TYR A 38 3.80 9.79 -2.95
C TYR A 38 3.49 11.04 -3.77
N CYS A 39 2.47 11.79 -3.36
CA CYS A 39 2.15 13.11 -3.90
C CYS A 39 2.60 14.19 -2.92
N LYS A 40 3.65 14.94 -3.29
CA LYS A 40 4.21 16.01 -2.45
C LYS A 40 3.23 17.18 -2.23
N GLU A 41 2.45 17.52 -3.25
CA GLU A 41 1.53 18.66 -3.21
C GLU A 41 0.46 18.49 -2.13
N THR A 42 -0.06 17.28 -1.99
CA THR A 42 -1.12 16.95 -1.02
C THR A 42 -0.57 16.26 0.23
N ASN A 43 0.75 16.05 0.32
CA ASN A 43 1.41 15.26 1.37
C ASN A 43 0.77 13.87 1.56
N THR A 44 0.42 13.22 0.44
CA THR A 44 -0.34 11.95 0.42
C THR A 44 0.54 10.78 0.02
N VAL A 45 0.55 9.75 0.86
CA VAL A 45 1.11 8.45 0.57
C VAL A 45 0.01 7.54 0.02
N TYR A 46 0.35 6.79 -1.03
CA TYR A 46 -0.50 5.79 -1.65
C TYR A 46 0.11 4.41 -1.43
N GLU A 47 -0.68 3.48 -0.89
CA GLU A 47 -0.25 2.09 -0.66
C GLU A 47 -1.21 1.11 -1.36
N PHE A 48 -0.65 0.21 -2.15
CA PHE A 48 -1.39 -0.82 -2.87
C PHE A 48 -1.16 -2.19 -2.21
N TYR A 49 -2.22 -2.74 -1.64
CA TYR A 49 -2.16 -4.00 -0.90
C TYR A 49 -2.51 -5.19 -1.78
N GLY A 50 -1.48 -5.90 -2.23
CA GLY A 50 -1.63 -7.26 -2.76
C GLY A 50 -2.32 -8.16 -1.73
N ASP A 51 -3.43 -8.80 -2.11
CA ASP A 51 -4.37 -9.39 -1.16
C ASP A 51 -3.73 -10.51 -0.34
N ALA A 52 -3.00 -11.39 -1.02
CA ALA A 52 -2.30 -12.52 -0.39
C ALA A 52 -1.10 -12.08 0.44
N PHE A 53 -0.46 -10.96 0.10
CA PHE A 53 0.72 -10.43 0.79
C PHE A 53 0.36 -9.66 2.05
N HIS A 54 -0.82 -9.03 2.08
CA HIS A 54 -1.29 -8.21 3.18
C HIS A 54 -2.44 -8.83 3.98
N GLY A 55 -2.92 -10.01 3.57
CA GLY A 55 -3.95 -10.77 4.28
C GLY A 55 -5.30 -10.08 4.26
N ASN A 56 -5.80 -9.73 3.07
CA ASN A 56 -7.07 -9.03 2.90
C ASN A 56 -8.19 -9.74 3.68
N PRO A 57 -8.81 -9.09 4.69
CA PRO A 57 -9.85 -9.71 5.51
C PRO A 57 -11.18 -9.94 4.78
N LYS A 58 -11.38 -9.36 3.60
CA LYS A 58 -12.54 -9.64 2.73
C LYS A 58 -12.40 -10.99 2.02
N ILE A 59 -11.17 -11.50 1.86
CA ILE A 59 -10.87 -12.71 1.08
C ILE A 59 -10.42 -13.86 1.99
N PHE A 60 -9.60 -13.59 2.99
CA PHE A 60 -8.95 -14.62 3.80
C PHE A 60 -9.46 -14.64 5.24
N GLY A 61 -9.64 -15.84 5.77
CA GLY A 61 -9.86 -16.08 7.18
C GLY A 61 -8.61 -15.78 8.02
N ARG A 62 -8.80 -15.45 9.29
CA ARG A 62 -7.71 -14.98 10.19
C ARG A 62 -6.52 -15.95 10.30
N SER A 63 -6.80 -17.25 10.29
CA SER A 63 -5.80 -18.33 10.41
C SER A 63 -5.20 -18.77 9.08
N ASP A 64 -5.70 -18.27 7.95
CA ASP A 64 -5.25 -18.68 6.63
C ASP A 64 -3.79 -18.29 6.40
N ARG A 65 -3.06 -19.10 5.65
CA ARG A 65 -1.64 -18.90 5.33
C ARG A 65 -1.51 -18.52 3.86
N CYS A 66 -2.06 -17.36 3.51
CA CYS A 66 -2.22 -16.90 2.12
C CYS A 66 -0.92 -16.44 1.46
N HIS A 67 0.09 -16.02 2.23
CA HIS A 67 1.32 -15.47 1.66
C HIS A 67 2.03 -16.49 0.74
N PRO A 68 2.28 -16.15 -0.54
CA PRO A 68 2.72 -17.12 -1.55
C PRO A 68 4.07 -17.75 -1.23
N TYR A 69 4.97 -16.97 -0.62
CA TYR A 69 6.34 -17.40 -0.31
C TYR A 69 6.60 -17.72 1.17
N ASN A 70 5.61 -17.52 2.06
CA ASN A 70 5.81 -17.69 3.50
C ASN A 70 4.57 -18.27 4.16
N ARG A 71 4.48 -19.60 4.17
CA ARG A 71 3.34 -20.30 4.77
C ARG A 71 3.37 -20.33 6.31
N LYS A 72 4.34 -19.69 6.97
CA LYS A 72 4.40 -19.63 8.45
C LYS A 72 3.58 -18.48 9.02
N VAL A 73 3.27 -17.45 8.23
CA VAL A 73 2.51 -16.28 8.67
C VAL A 73 1.04 -16.43 8.33
N THR A 74 0.18 -16.00 9.24
CA THR A 74 -1.27 -16.00 9.04
C THR A 74 -1.73 -14.70 8.40
N ALA A 75 -2.88 -14.70 7.73
CA ALA A 75 -3.52 -13.52 7.17
C ALA A 75 -3.74 -12.45 8.25
N GLN A 76 -4.14 -12.84 9.47
CA GLN A 76 -4.24 -11.91 10.59
C GLN A 76 -2.89 -11.21 10.91
N THR A 77 -1.78 -11.94 10.83
CA THR A 77 -0.44 -11.39 11.09
C THR A 77 -0.04 -10.40 10.00
N LEU A 78 -0.33 -10.71 8.74
CA LEU A 78 -0.07 -9.84 7.60
C LEU A 78 -0.90 -8.54 7.71
N LEU A 79 -2.19 -8.66 7.97
CA LEU A 79 -3.09 -7.53 8.14
C LEU A 79 -2.68 -6.63 9.31
N ALA A 80 -2.25 -7.22 10.43
CA ALA A 80 -1.75 -6.46 11.58
C ALA A 80 -0.46 -5.68 11.26
N ARG A 81 0.40 -6.21 10.38
CA ARG A 81 1.61 -5.51 9.90
C ARG A 81 1.24 -4.35 8.97
N ALA A 82 0.32 -4.58 8.03
CA ALA A 82 -0.20 -3.55 7.11
C ALA A 82 -0.81 -2.38 7.91
N ARG A 83 -1.70 -2.68 8.87
CA ARG A 83 -2.32 -1.68 9.75
C ARG A 83 -1.30 -0.89 10.58
N ARG A 84 -0.32 -1.56 11.19
CA ARG A 84 0.75 -0.89 11.96
C ARG A 84 1.56 0.06 11.09
N ARG A 85 1.86 -0.34 9.86
CA ARG A 85 2.53 0.52 8.88
C ARG A 85 1.64 1.73 8.56
N ALA A 86 0.37 1.52 8.24
CA ALA A 86 -0.58 2.58 7.95
C ALA A 86 -0.75 3.59 9.10
N GLU A 87 -0.89 3.10 10.33
CA GLU A 87 -0.91 3.94 11.55
C GLU A 87 0.38 4.75 11.71
N ARG A 88 1.54 4.12 11.47
CA ARG A 88 2.83 4.82 11.55
C ARG A 88 2.93 5.93 10.51
N ILE A 89 2.51 5.68 9.27
CA ILE A 89 2.52 6.69 8.19
C ILE A 89 1.64 7.88 8.58
N ARG A 90 0.39 7.62 9.02
CA ARG A 90 -0.52 8.66 9.51
C ARG A 90 0.05 9.44 10.69
N SER A 91 0.70 8.76 11.65
CA SER A 91 1.32 9.41 12.82
C SER A 91 2.48 10.36 12.48
N LEU A 92 3.08 10.20 11.29
CA LEU A 92 4.13 11.09 10.79
C LEU A 92 3.57 12.31 10.03
N GLY A 93 2.24 12.46 9.99
CA GLY A 93 1.56 13.62 9.41
C GLY A 93 1.21 13.48 7.92
N PHE A 94 1.39 12.29 7.33
CA PHE A 94 0.98 12.03 5.95
C PHE A 94 -0.50 11.72 5.85
N ASN A 95 -1.13 12.19 4.77
CA ASN A 95 -2.38 11.61 4.29
C ASN A 95 -2.07 10.21 3.75
N LEU A 96 -3.00 9.27 3.89
CA LEU A 96 -2.80 7.89 3.45
C LEU A 96 -4.05 7.38 2.73
N VAL A 97 -3.86 7.02 1.46
CA VAL A 97 -4.85 6.33 0.61
C VAL A 97 -4.39 4.90 0.39
N GLU A 98 -5.29 3.95 0.63
CA GLU A 98 -5.03 2.52 0.57
C GLU A 98 -5.92 1.89 -0.51
N MET A 99 -5.36 1.03 -1.35
CA MET A 99 -6.09 0.28 -2.39
C MET A 99 -5.79 -1.21 -2.25
N TRP A 100 -6.82 -2.04 -2.09
CA TRP A 100 -6.66 -3.50 -2.16
C TRP A 100 -6.63 -3.96 -3.60
N GLU A 101 -5.85 -5.01 -3.87
CA GLU A 101 -5.73 -5.62 -5.20
C GLU A 101 -7.10 -6.03 -5.76
N SER A 102 -7.95 -6.66 -4.94
CA SER A 102 -9.33 -7.03 -5.32
C SER A 102 -10.29 -5.87 -5.46
N ASP A 103 -10.01 -4.71 -4.87
CA ASP A 103 -10.84 -3.52 -5.03
C ASP A 103 -10.47 -2.72 -6.30
N TRP A 104 -9.29 -2.97 -6.89
CA TRP A 104 -8.86 -2.32 -8.13
C TRP A 104 -9.44 -3.03 -9.36
N THR A 105 -10.61 -2.58 -9.80
CA THR A 105 -11.20 -2.97 -11.09
C THR A 105 -10.71 -2.02 -12.19
N LEU A 106 -10.19 -2.59 -13.28
CA LEU A 106 -9.84 -1.86 -14.50
C LEU A 106 -11.09 -1.35 -15.24
#